data_AF-A0A4D4LKT1-F1
#
_entry.id   AF-A0A4D4LKT1-F1
#
_cell.length_a   1.000
_cell.length_b   1.000
_cell.length_c   1.000
_cell.angle_alpha   90.00
_cell.angle_beta   90.00
_cell.angle_gamma   90.00
#
_symmetry.space_group_name_H-M   'P 1'
#
loop_
_entity.id
_entity.type
_entity.pdbx_description
1 polymer ?
#
loop_
_entity_poly.entity_id
_entity_poly.type
_entity_poly.pdbx_seq_one_letter_code
_entity_poly.pdbx_strand_id
1 'polypeptide(L)'
;MPELPFLLPADDRTLSPHTGYTRAHWEAAADGMLHAALRYATPGQALIDLPGPPSKSGVRSDGLEGFARTFLLAAFRAAGASGKDQHGFLERYTAGIARGTLTPGRGDAESWPVIGHHGAQGQPMVESASVALGLRLTAPWTWEVLPSDAQDRTEEWLRGALRHQPSPNNWYLFPLTVAGFLQSVGRGDAETARAIERGLGLLEGWYQGQGWYSDGDGRSFDHYNGWALHMYPLLHAHLAADGELLDRLGPRLHTFLEGFSLLFDADGAPIHHGRSLTYRFAAGASVALGALTGHTPSPPAPPAASSAERCATSWTAGR
;
A
#
# COMPACT_ATOMS: atom_id res chain seq x y z
N MET A 1 -23.29 -12.22 -13.56
CA MET A 1 -22.47 -11.39 -12.66
C MET A 1 -23.30 -10.17 -12.27
N PRO A 2 -23.31 -9.72 -11.01
CA PRO A 2 -23.95 -8.46 -10.67
C PRO A 2 -23.35 -7.34 -11.54
N GLU A 3 -24.20 -6.43 -12.00
CA GLU A 3 -23.78 -5.31 -12.84
C GLU A 3 -22.85 -4.40 -12.04
N LEU A 4 -21.67 -4.11 -12.58
CA LEU A 4 -20.72 -3.21 -11.93
C LEU A 4 -21.29 -1.79 -11.92
N PRO A 5 -21.06 -0.99 -10.86
CA PRO A 5 -21.56 0.38 -10.80
C PRO A 5 -20.81 1.36 -11.71
N PHE A 6 -19.94 0.86 -12.59
CA PHE A 6 -19.15 1.61 -13.56
C PHE A 6 -18.93 0.75 -14.82
N LEU A 7 -18.71 1.42 -15.95
CA LEU A 7 -18.49 0.76 -17.23
C LEU A 7 -17.04 0.29 -17.35
N LEU A 8 -16.86 -0.95 -17.77
CA LEU A 8 -15.56 -1.47 -18.22
C LEU A 8 -15.41 -1.28 -19.73
N PRO A 9 -14.18 -1.07 -20.24
CA PRO A 9 -13.88 -1.16 -21.67
C PRO A 9 -14.23 -2.54 -22.24
N ALA A 10 -14.17 -2.67 -23.58
CA ALA A 10 -14.28 -3.98 -24.22
C ALA A 10 -13.02 -4.82 -23.99
N ASP A 11 -13.21 -6.12 -23.79
CA ASP A 11 -12.11 -7.10 -23.66
C ASP A 11 -11.14 -7.03 -24.85
N ASP A 12 -9.84 -7.01 -24.56
CA ASP A 12 -8.76 -7.16 -25.53
C ASP A 12 -8.03 -8.49 -25.30
N ARG A 13 -8.47 -9.53 -26.01
CA ARG A 13 -7.87 -10.87 -25.94
C ARG A 13 -6.61 -11.02 -26.80
N THR A 14 -6.22 -9.99 -27.53
CA THR A 14 -4.91 -9.96 -28.19
C THR A 14 -3.81 -9.56 -27.21
N LEU A 15 -4.06 -8.55 -26.38
CA LEU A 15 -3.11 -8.08 -25.36
C LEU A 15 -3.19 -8.92 -24.08
N SER A 16 -4.40 -9.35 -23.68
CA SER A 16 -4.63 -10.19 -22.51
C SER A 16 -5.45 -11.44 -22.88
N PRO A 17 -4.80 -12.51 -23.36
CA PRO A 17 -5.49 -13.67 -23.94
C PRO A 17 -6.45 -14.41 -23.01
N HIS A 18 -6.24 -14.29 -21.69
CA HIS A 18 -7.02 -15.04 -20.71
C HIS A 18 -8.18 -14.24 -20.12
N THR A 19 -7.94 -12.99 -19.73
CA THR A 19 -8.97 -12.18 -19.07
C THR A 19 -9.60 -11.16 -20.02
N GLY A 20 -8.92 -10.78 -21.10
CA GLY A 20 -9.29 -9.61 -21.90
C GLY A 20 -8.97 -8.27 -21.20
N TYR A 21 -8.58 -8.30 -19.92
CA TYR A 21 -8.38 -7.09 -19.14
C TYR A 21 -7.00 -6.50 -19.40
N THR A 22 -7.03 -5.20 -19.66
CA THR A 22 -5.86 -4.37 -19.95
C THR A 22 -5.69 -3.32 -18.86
N ARG A 23 -4.65 -2.50 -18.97
CA ARG A 23 -4.48 -1.30 -18.15
C ARG A 23 -5.75 -0.45 -18.06
N ALA A 24 -6.48 -0.26 -19.17
CA ALA A 24 -7.70 0.53 -19.19
C ALA A 24 -8.81 -0.05 -18.29
N HIS A 25 -8.89 -1.39 -18.16
CA HIS A 25 -9.86 -2.03 -17.27
C HIS A 25 -9.50 -1.79 -15.80
N TRP A 26 -8.21 -1.89 -15.46
CA TRP A 26 -7.73 -1.64 -14.10
C TRP A 26 -7.85 -0.17 -13.70
N GLU A 27 -7.61 0.76 -14.63
CA GLU A 27 -7.86 2.18 -14.43
C GLU A 27 -9.35 2.47 -14.20
N ALA A 28 -10.24 1.91 -15.03
CA ALA A 28 -11.69 2.07 -14.85
C ALA A 28 -12.19 1.48 -13.52
N ALA A 29 -11.65 0.33 -13.10
CA ALA A 29 -11.97 -0.28 -11.82
C ALA A 29 -11.50 0.58 -10.64
N ALA A 30 -10.27 1.12 -10.70
CA ALA A 30 -9.75 2.03 -9.68
C ALA A 30 -10.60 3.31 -9.58
N ASP A 31 -10.89 3.95 -10.71
CA ASP A 31 -11.70 5.16 -10.78
C ASP A 31 -13.11 4.91 -10.22
N GLY A 32 -13.73 3.78 -10.59
CA GLY A 32 -15.04 3.37 -10.08
C GLY A 32 -15.07 3.07 -8.58
N MET A 33 -14.04 2.41 -8.04
CA MET A 33 -13.90 2.15 -6.60
C MET A 33 -13.72 3.45 -5.81
N LEU A 34 -12.90 4.38 -6.31
CA LEU A 34 -12.69 5.69 -5.69
C LEU A 34 -13.97 6.52 -5.66
N HIS A 35 -14.69 6.61 -6.79
CA HIS A 35 -16.00 7.27 -6.83
C HIS A 35 -17.00 6.65 -5.85
N ALA A 36 -17.04 5.32 -5.77
CA ALA A 36 -17.96 4.63 -4.86
C ALA A 36 -17.66 4.95 -3.39
N ALA A 37 -16.38 4.96 -3.01
CA ALA A 37 -15.92 5.23 -1.64
C ALA A 37 -16.09 6.71 -1.24
N LEU A 38 -15.77 7.65 -2.14
CA LEU A 38 -15.84 9.10 -1.86
C LEU A 38 -17.27 9.62 -1.59
N ARG A 39 -18.31 8.83 -1.89
CA ARG A 39 -19.69 9.13 -1.46
C ARG A 39 -19.86 9.13 0.06
N TYR A 40 -18.93 8.50 0.78
CA TYR A 40 -18.92 8.39 2.24
C TYR A 40 -17.88 9.31 2.89
N ALA A 41 -17.25 10.20 2.11
CA ALA A 41 -16.31 11.17 2.65
C ALA A 41 -17.01 12.18 3.55
N THR A 42 -16.35 12.57 4.64
CA THR A 42 -16.80 13.69 5.48
C THR A 42 -16.79 15.01 4.69
N PRO A 43 -17.54 16.05 5.13
CA PRO A 43 -17.55 17.34 4.43
C PRO A 43 -16.16 17.93 4.18
N GLY A 44 -15.24 17.77 5.14
CA GLY A 44 -13.84 18.19 5.04
C GLY A 44 -12.90 17.19 4.36
N GLN A 45 -13.43 16.11 3.78
CA GLN A 45 -12.70 15.04 3.08
C GLN A 45 -11.68 14.29 3.95
N ALA A 46 -11.68 14.46 5.27
CA ALA A 46 -10.65 13.91 6.14
C ALA A 46 -10.88 12.43 6.50
N LEU A 47 -12.12 11.97 6.53
CA LEU A 47 -12.47 10.58 6.86
C LEU A 47 -13.41 10.03 5.78
N ILE A 48 -13.42 8.70 5.62
CA ILE A 48 -14.38 8.00 4.76
C ILE A 48 -15.14 6.96 5.59
N ASP A 49 -16.36 7.29 5.96
CA ASP A 49 -17.18 6.52 6.90
C ASP A 49 -18.05 5.51 6.15
N LEU A 50 -17.45 4.39 5.75
CA LEU A 50 -18.15 3.31 5.05
C LEU A 50 -19.27 2.72 5.94
N PRO A 51 -20.41 2.33 5.35
CA PRO A 51 -21.54 1.80 6.11
C PRO A 51 -21.22 0.44 6.72
N GLY A 52 -21.61 0.25 7.98
CA GLY A 52 -21.42 -1.01 8.70
C GLY A 52 -21.25 -0.82 10.20
N PRO A 53 -21.17 -1.91 10.97
CA PRO A 53 -20.80 -1.84 12.37
C PRO A 53 -19.34 -1.37 12.50
N PRO A 54 -19.01 -0.56 13.52
CA PRO A 54 -17.64 -0.14 13.77
C PRO A 54 -16.75 -1.33 14.16
N SER A 55 -15.48 -1.22 13.83
CA SER A 55 -14.47 -2.16 14.29
C SER A 55 -14.15 -1.95 15.78
N LYS A 56 -13.31 -2.84 16.33
CA LYS A 56 -12.77 -2.68 17.69
C LYS A 56 -11.92 -1.41 17.87
N SER A 57 -11.43 -0.82 16.78
CA SER A 57 -10.64 0.42 16.79
C SER A 57 -11.53 1.68 16.84
N GLY A 58 -12.84 1.50 16.62
CA GLY A 58 -13.86 2.53 16.69
C GLY A 58 -14.00 3.36 15.41
N VAL A 59 -15.18 3.99 15.27
CA VAL A 59 -15.65 4.68 14.06
C VAL A 59 -14.61 5.61 13.45
N ARG A 60 -13.91 6.40 14.28
CA ARG A 60 -12.94 7.35 13.76
C ARG A 60 -11.70 6.68 13.16
N SER A 61 -11.22 5.60 13.79
CA SER A 61 -10.11 4.83 13.22
C SER A 61 -10.55 4.15 11.92
N ASP A 62 -11.80 3.67 11.87
CA ASP A 62 -12.37 3.06 10.66
C ASP A 62 -12.48 4.08 9.52
N GLY A 63 -12.90 5.31 9.82
CA GLY A 63 -12.95 6.42 8.87
C GLY A 63 -11.57 6.83 8.34
N LEU A 64 -10.55 6.83 9.21
CA LEU A 64 -9.15 7.06 8.80
C LEU A 64 -8.66 5.90 7.92
N GLU A 65 -9.02 4.66 8.24
CA GLU A 65 -8.69 3.51 7.40
C GLU A 65 -9.34 3.65 6.02
N GLY A 66 -10.63 3.97 5.96
CA GLY A 66 -11.32 4.26 4.70
C GLY A 66 -10.60 5.33 3.87
N PHE A 67 -10.20 6.43 4.51
CA PHE A 67 -9.39 7.47 3.88
C PHE A 67 -8.04 6.93 3.37
N ALA A 68 -7.25 6.30 4.23
CA ALA A 68 -5.87 5.91 3.92
C ALA A 68 -5.79 4.82 2.84
N ARG A 69 -6.69 3.84 2.87
CA ARG A 69 -6.73 2.75 1.87
C ARG A 69 -7.11 3.26 0.49
N THR A 70 -8.07 4.19 0.42
CA THR A 70 -8.53 4.73 -0.85
C THR A 70 -7.58 5.82 -1.37
N PHE A 71 -6.94 6.60 -0.49
CA PHE A 71 -5.87 7.50 -0.89
C PHE A 71 -4.71 6.74 -1.53
N LEU A 72 -4.32 5.59 -0.97
CA LEU A 72 -3.27 4.75 -1.56
C LEU A 72 -3.63 4.28 -2.98
N LEU A 73 -4.90 3.90 -3.21
CA LEU A 73 -5.39 3.56 -4.55
C LEU A 73 -5.34 4.78 -5.50
N ALA A 74 -5.79 5.95 -5.06
CA ALA A 74 -5.72 7.19 -5.84
C ALA A 74 -4.26 7.57 -6.17
N ALA A 75 -3.35 7.38 -5.22
CA ALA A 75 -1.94 7.66 -5.40
C ALA A 75 -1.29 6.76 -6.45
N PHE A 76 -1.53 5.44 -6.41
CA PHE A 76 -1.06 4.52 -7.46
C PHE A 76 -1.64 4.86 -8.83
N ARG A 77 -2.95 5.15 -8.88
CA ARG A 77 -3.67 5.52 -10.11
C ARG A 77 -3.08 6.77 -10.77
N ALA A 78 -2.82 7.81 -9.98
CA ALA A 78 -2.28 9.07 -10.47
C ALA A 78 -0.79 8.97 -10.80
N ALA A 79 0.02 8.34 -9.94
CA ALA A 79 1.45 8.14 -10.20
C ALA A 79 1.69 7.33 -11.48
N GLY A 80 0.92 6.26 -11.70
CA GLY A 80 0.96 5.48 -12.93
C GLY A 80 0.58 6.28 -14.17
N ALA A 81 -0.22 7.33 -14.02
CA ALA A 81 -0.65 8.24 -15.09
C ALA A 81 0.17 9.54 -15.16
N SER A 82 1.35 9.57 -14.51
CA SER A 82 2.24 10.74 -14.46
C SER A 82 1.53 12.01 -13.94
N GLY A 83 0.68 11.85 -12.92
CA GLY A 83 -0.04 12.94 -12.27
C GLY A 83 -1.36 13.33 -12.94
N LYS A 84 -1.75 12.70 -14.05
CA LYS A 84 -3.05 12.96 -14.67
C LYS A 84 -4.16 12.47 -13.74
N ASP A 85 -4.90 13.44 -13.20
CA ASP A 85 -6.01 13.21 -12.27
C ASP A 85 -7.31 13.78 -12.84
N GLN A 86 -7.86 13.09 -13.85
CA GLN A 86 -9.06 13.54 -14.58
C GLN A 86 -10.31 13.68 -13.69
N HIS A 87 -10.30 13.09 -12.50
CA HIS A 87 -11.43 13.09 -11.57
C HIS A 87 -11.22 14.01 -10.36
N GLY A 88 -10.05 14.64 -10.23
CA GLY A 88 -9.72 15.52 -9.10
C GLY A 88 -9.65 14.77 -7.76
N PHE A 89 -9.22 13.51 -7.76
CA PHE A 89 -9.06 12.73 -6.54
C PHE A 89 -7.96 13.30 -5.63
N LEU A 90 -6.79 13.64 -6.17
CA LEU A 90 -5.64 14.11 -5.39
C LEU A 90 -5.92 15.41 -4.67
N GLU A 91 -6.67 16.33 -5.30
CA GLU A 91 -7.11 17.58 -4.66
C GLU A 91 -7.95 17.29 -3.40
N ARG A 92 -8.92 16.37 -3.49
CA ARG A 92 -9.78 15.99 -2.37
C ARG A 92 -8.99 15.35 -1.23
N TYR A 93 -8.10 14.40 -1.55
CA TYR A 93 -7.25 13.76 -0.54
C TYR A 93 -6.28 14.75 0.10
N THR A 94 -5.73 15.70 -0.66
CA THR A 94 -4.85 16.76 -0.14
C THR A 94 -5.60 17.66 0.84
N ALA A 95 -6.84 18.06 0.50
CA ALA A 95 -7.71 18.80 1.43
C ALA A 95 -8.01 17.98 2.69
N GLY A 96 -8.29 16.69 2.53
CA GLY A 96 -8.51 15.75 3.62
C GLY A 96 -7.32 15.60 4.57
N ILE A 97 -6.09 15.52 4.05
CA ILE A 97 -4.85 15.51 4.84
C ILE A 97 -4.73 16.80 5.66
N ALA A 98 -4.88 17.97 5.02
CA ALA A 98 -4.78 19.25 5.71
C ALA A 98 -5.82 19.41 6.82
N ARG A 99 -7.03 18.86 6.59
CA ARG A 99 -8.13 18.91 7.53
C ARG A 99 -7.98 17.91 8.68
N GLY A 100 -7.64 16.66 8.38
CA GLY A 100 -7.49 15.59 9.36
C GLY A 100 -6.34 15.84 10.35
N THR A 101 -5.27 16.48 9.87
CA THR A 101 -4.09 16.84 10.68
C THR A 101 -4.26 18.15 11.46
N LEU A 102 -5.40 18.84 11.35
CA LEU A 102 -5.60 20.15 11.97
C LEU A 102 -5.58 20.09 13.50
N THR A 103 -6.31 19.16 14.11
CA THR A 103 -6.36 18.96 15.57
C THR A 103 -6.47 17.48 15.96
N PRO A 104 -5.45 16.63 15.68
CA PRO A 104 -5.54 15.20 15.94
C PRO A 104 -5.94 14.85 17.38
N GLY A 105 -6.79 13.86 17.54
CA GLY A 105 -7.33 13.41 18.83
C GLY A 105 -8.53 14.23 19.34
N ARG A 106 -8.84 15.40 18.77
CA ARG A 106 -10.00 16.21 19.17
C ARG A 106 -11.31 15.48 18.85
N GLY A 107 -12.32 15.59 19.72
CA GLY A 107 -13.65 14.97 19.56
C GLY A 107 -14.54 15.51 18.42
N ASP A 108 -14.00 16.11 17.36
CA ASP A 108 -14.78 16.65 16.23
C ASP A 108 -14.98 15.64 15.07
N ALA A 109 -15.69 16.03 14.02
CA ALA A 109 -16.06 15.12 12.93
C ALA A 109 -14.97 14.89 11.87
N GLU A 110 -13.81 15.53 11.98
CA GLU A 110 -12.83 15.56 10.87
C GLU A 110 -11.41 15.19 11.32
N SER A 111 -11.05 15.53 12.56
CA SER A 111 -9.69 15.34 13.06
C SER A 111 -9.34 13.86 13.16
N TRP A 112 -8.15 13.52 12.68
CA TRP A 112 -7.63 12.17 12.75
C TRP A 112 -7.33 11.75 14.20
N PRO A 113 -7.37 10.45 14.52
CA PRO A 113 -6.87 9.95 15.79
C PRO A 113 -5.36 10.20 15.90
N VAL A 114 -4.85 10.31 17.13
CA VAL A 114 -3.41 10.32 17.38
C VAL A 114 -2.84 8.93 17.12
N ILE A 115 -1.61 8.86 16.60
CA ILE A 115 -0.89 7.58 16.50
C ILE A 115 -0.35 7.23 17.89
N GLY A 116 -0.77 6.08 18.42
CA GLY A 116 -0.31 5.57 19.71
C GLY A 116 0.47 4.25 19.60
N HIS A 117 0.77 3.65 20.74
CA HIS A 117 1.37 2.31 20.81
C HIS A 117 0.42 1.25 20.22
N HIS A 118 0.98 0.13 19.76
CA HIS A 118 0.19 -1.05 19.40
C HIS A 118 -0.81 -1.44 20.50
N GLY A 119 -1.94 -2.03 20.11
CA GLY A 119 -3.08 -2.27 20.99
C GLY A 119 -4.25 -1.35 20.60
N ALA A 120 -4.99 -0.85 21.59
CA ALA A 120 -6.22 -0.08 21.35
C ALA A 120 -6.01 1.23 20.58
N GLN A 121 -4.82 1.81 20.65
CA GLN A 121 -4.46 3.09 19.98
C GLN A 121 -3.50 2.89 18.81
N GLY A 122 -3.22 1.64 18.42
CA GLY A 122 -2.16 1.32 17.49
C GLY A 122 -2.57 1.38 16.02
N GLN A 123 -3.87 1.28 15.74
CA GLN A 123 -4.39 1.19 14.38
C GLN A 123 -3.90 2.35 13.50
N PRO A 124 -3.97 3.64 13.92
CA PRO A 124 -3.53 4.79 13.12
C PRO A 124 -2.08 4.70 12.62
N MET A 125 -1.22 3.92 13.27
CA MET A 125 0.14 3.64 12.79
C MET A 125 0.12 2.90 11.44
N VAL A 126 -0.79 1.94 11.27
CA VAL A 126 -0.98 1.19 10.02
C VAL A 126 -1.44 2.13 8.91
N GLU A 127 -2.42 2.98 9.19
CA GLU A 127 -2.93 3.95 8.21
C GLU A 127 -1.89 5.00 7.85
N SER A 128 -1.05 5.43 8.80
CA SER A 128 0.02 6.40 8.54
C SER A 128 1.01 5.94 7.47
N ALA A 129 1.30 4.65 7.36
CA ALA A 129 2.14 4.12 6.30
C ALA A 129 1.47 4.21 4.92
N SER A 130 0.16 4.00 4.85
CA SER A 130 -0.60 4.16 3.59
C SER A 130 -0.66 5.63 3.17
N VAL A 131 -0.87 6.55 4.12
CA VAL A 131 -0.83 8.00 3.87
C VAL A 131 0.57 8.44 3.42
N ALA A 132 1.62 8.04 4.14
CA ALA A 132 3.00 8.39 3.80
C ALA A 132 3.41 7.85 2.43
N LEU A 133 3.04 6.60 2.11
CA LEU A 133 3.31 6.03 0.79
C LEU A 133 2.54 6.76 -0.32
N GLY A 134 1.26 7.08 -0.09
CA GLY A 134 0.47 7.86 -1.03
C GLY A 134 1.06 9.24 -1.31
N LEU A 135 1.47 9.95 -0.25
CA LEU A 135 2.18 11.23 -0.35
C LEU A 135 3.51 11.08 -1.08
N ARG A 136 4.31 10.05 -0.77
CA ARG A 136 5.60 9.82 -1.44
C ARG A 136 5.45 9.59 -2.94
N LEU A 137 4.44 8.83 -3.36
CA LEU A 137 4.16 8.55 -4.77
C LEU A 137 3.63 9.76 -5.54
N THR A 138 3.05 10.74 -4.83
CA THR A 138 2.34 11.87 -5.45
C THR A 138 2.83 13.23 -4.99
N ALA A 139 4.02 13.31 -4.38
CA ALA A 139 4.50 14.49 -3.68
C ALA A 139 4.39 15.80 -4.51
N PRO A 140 4.72 15.82 -5.83
CA PRO A 140 4.56 17.03 -6.65
C PRO A 140 3.12 17.55 -6.78
N TRP A 141 2.12 16.69 -6.58
CA TRP A 141 0.70 17.03 -6.73
C TRP A 141 -0.07 17.07 -5.41
N THR A 142 0.54 16.62 -4.31
CA THR A 142 -0.08 16.56 -2.98
C THR A 142 0.77 17.29 -1.94
N TRP A 143 1.91 16.73 -1.55
CA TRP A 143 2.78 17.31 -0.52
C TRP A 143 3.25 18.73 -0.88
N GLU A 144 3.77 18.95 -2.09
CA GLU A 144 4.37 20.23 -2.51
C GLU A 144 3.34 21.35 -2.66
N VAL A 145 2.06 21.01 -2.83
CA VAL A 145 0.96 21.99 -2.95
C VAL A 145 0.25 22.23 -1.62
N LEU A 146 0.54 21.45 -0.57
CA LEU A 146 0.04 21.73 0.77
C LEU A 146 0.61 23.07 1.28
N PRO A 147 -0.22 23.90 1.93
CA PRO A 147 0.28 25.03 2.71
C PRO A 147 1.35 24.58 3.71
N SER A 148 2.36 25.43 3.96
CA SER A 148 3.50 25.07 4.82
C SER A 148 3.08 24.66 6.24
N ASP A 149 2.07 25.30 6.80
CA ASP A 149 1.52 24.95 8.11
C ASP A 149 0.83 23.57 8.10
N ALA A 150 0.20 23.19 6.98
CA ALA A 150 -0.38 21.87 6.80
C ALA A 150 0.69 20.79 6.59
N GLN A 151 1.79 21.10 5.90
CA GLN A 151 2.96 20.22 5.81
C GLN A 151 3.53 19.94 7.21
N ASP A 152 3.74 20.97 8.02
CA ASP A 152 4.29 20.82 9.37
C ASP A 152 3.38 19.98 10.29
N ARG A 153 2.06 20.19 10.23
CA ARG A 153 1.09 19.36 10.98
C ARG A 153 1.05 17.91 10.51
N THR A 154 1.16 17.71 9.20
CA THR A 154 1.17 16.37 8.59
C THR A 154 2.43 15.61 9.00
N GLU A 155 3.59 16.28 8.96
CA GLU A 155 4.85 15.73 9.47
C GLU A 155 4.71 15.34 10.94
N GLU A 156 4.22 16.24 11.80
CA GLU A 156 4.10 15.96 13.24
C GLU A 156 3.16 14.78 13.52
N TRP A 157 2.03 14.68 12.80
CA TRP A 157 1.15 13.52 12.93
C TRP A 157 1.84 12.22 12.51
N LEU A 158 2.53 12.22 11.37
CA LEU A 158 3.27 11.06 10.85
C LEU A 158 4.40 10.62 11.78
N ARG A 159 5.12 11.56 12.40
CA ARG A 159 6.17 11.26 13.38
C ARG A 159 5.66 10.49 14.59
N GLY A 160 4.36 10.51 14.87
CA GLY A 160 3.73 9.61 15.84
C GLY A 160 4.06 8.14 15.59
N ALA A 161 4.19 7.70 14.34
CA ALA A 161 4.59 6.33 14.01
C ALA A 161 6.04 6.01 14.38
N LEU A 162 6.94 7.00 14.37
CA LEU A 162 8.35 6.82 14.73
C LEU A 162 8.56 6.78 16.24
N ARG A 163 7.68 7.44 17.00
CA ARG A 163 7.79 7.67 18.46
C ARG A 163 7.07 6.62 19.30
N HIS A 164 6.16 5.85 18.71
CA HIS A 164 5.37 4.85 19.42
C HIS A 164 5.76 3.42 19.04
N GLN A 165 5.54 2.49 19.97
CA GLN A 165 5.98 1.10 19.83
C GLN A 165 5.06 0.30 18.90
N PRO A 166 5.57 -0.21 17.76
CA PRO A 166 4.83 -1.11 16.88
C PRO A 166 4.65 -2.50 17.50
N SER A 167 3.73 -3.29 16.96
CA SER A 167 3.64 -4.72 17.28
C SER A 167 4.92 -5.45 16.83
N PRO A 168 5.41 -6.48 17.53
CA PRO A 168 6.65 -7.20 17.19
C PRO A 168 6.50 -8.12 15.97
N ASN A 169 6.17 -7.53 14.82
CA ASN A 169 5.96 -8.15 13.52
C ASN A 169 6.12 -7.07 12.41
N ASN A 170 5.57 -7.31 11.23
CA ASN A 170 5.57 -6.41 10.07
C ASN A 170 5.17 -4.95 10.38
N TRP A 171 4.55 -4.66 11.52
CA TRP A 171 4.28 -3.29 11.96
C TRP A 171 5.52 -2.41 12.05
N TYR A 172 6.72 -2.98 12.26
CA TYR A 172 7.98 -2.21 12.18
C TYR A 172 8.30 -1.68 10.78
N LEU A 173 7.62 -2.16 9.74
CA LEU A 173 7.74 -1.64 8.37
C LEU A 173 6.88 -0.38 8.17
N PHE A 174 5.90 -0.09 9.04
CA PHE A 174 5.10 1.14 8.96
C PHE A 174 5.93 2.39 9.31
N PRO A 175 6.67 2.45 10.44
CA PRO A 175 7.61 3.54 10.71
C PRO A 175 8.69 3.69 9.63
N LEU A 176 9.21 2.58 9.09
CA LEU A 176 10.16 2.61 7.97
C LEU A 176 9.57 3.31 6.75
N THR A 177 8.32 3.01 6.41
CA THR A 177 7.62 3.63 5.27
C THR A 177 7.39 5.11 5.49
N VAL A 178 6.96 5.50 6.69
CA VAL A 178 6.78 6.90 7.09
C VAL A 178 8.12 7.65 7.04
N ALA A 179 9.17 7.08 7.62
CA ALA A 179 10.51 7.67 7.60
C ALA A 179 11.04 7.84 6.17
N GLY A 180 10.82 6.87 5.29
CA GLY A 180 11.22 6.96 3.89
C GLY A 180 10.53 8.10 3.13
N PHE A 181 9.25 8.35 3.43
CA PHE A 181 8.56 9.54 2.90
C PHE A 181 9.17 10.84 3.45
N LEU A 182 9.33 10.97 4.77
CA LEU A 182 9.87 12.17 5.39
C LEU A 182 11.27 12.51 4.86
N GLN A 183 12.13 11.50 4.69
CA GLN A 183 13.44 11.70 4.05
C GLN A 183 13.33 12.18 2.61
N SER A 184 12.42 11.60 1.81
CA SER A 184 12.26 11.96 0.40
C SER A 184 11.82 13.40 0.16
N VAL A 185 11.17 14.03 1.14
CA VAL A 185 10.68 15.42 1.07
C VAL A 185 11.52 16.40 1.89
N GLY A 186 12.75 16.01 2.24
CA GLY A 186 13.71 16.88 2.95
C GLY A 186 13.41 17.08 4.45
N ARG A 187 12.50 16.31 5.04
CA ARG A 187 12.19 16.29 6.47
C ARG A 187 12.89 15.12 7.20
N GLY A 188 14.00 14.63 6.63
CA GLY A 188 14.81 13.54 7.18
C GLY A 188 15.72 13.98 8.32
N ASP A 189 15.88 13.11 9.32
CA ASP A 189 16.76 13.30 10.48
C ASP A 189 17.20 11.95 11.11
N ALA A 190 17.85 12.02 12.27
CA ALA A 190 18.30 10.83 13.02
C ALA A 190 17.16 9.92 13.49
N GLU A 191 15.95 10.43 13.70
CA GLU A 191 14.77 9.63 14.06
C GLU A 191 14.32 8.79 12.86
N THR A 192 14.24 9.43 11.68
CA THR A 192 13.90 8.74 10.43
C THR A 192 14.92 7.66 10.07
N ALA A 193 16.22 7.96 10.19
CA ALA A 193 17.29 7.01 9.92
C ALA A 193 17.20 5.78 10.82
N ARG A 194 16.96 5.99 12.12
CA ARG A 194 16.81 4.90 13.10
C ARG A 194 15.58 4.03 12.81
N ALA A 195 14.48 4.62 12.34
CA ALA A 195 13.28 3.86 12.00
C ALA A 195 13.49 2.94 10.80
N ILE A 196 14.19 3.43 9.76
CA ILE A 196 14.56 2.63 8.59
C ILE A 196 15.53 1.51 8.99
N GLU A 197 16.61 1.85 9.71
CA GLU A 197 17.61 0.88 10.19
C GLU A 197 16.95 -0.22 11.02
N ARG A 198 16.06 0.14 11.96
CA ARG A 198 15.35 -0.83 12.80
C ARG A 198 14.46 -1.75 11.98
N GLY A 199 13.67 -1.20 11.06
CA GLY A 199 12.78 -1.98 10.21
C GLY A 199 13.54 -2.98 9.33
N LEU A 200 14.61 -2.53 8.67
CA LEU A 200 15.46 -3.38 7.85
C LEU A 200 16.25 -4.40 8.68
N GLY A 201 16.76 -4.01 9.85
CA GLY A 201 17.49 -4.91 10.75
C GLY A 201 16.62 -6.06 11.27
N LEU A 202 15.37 -5.78 11.65
CA LEU A 202 14.41 -6.82 12.05
C LEU A 202 14.04 -7.74 10.87
N LEU A 203 13.85 -7.17 9.68
CA LEU A 203 13.57 -7.94 8.47
C LEU A 203 14.68 -8.96 8.17
N GLU A 204 15.96 -8.59 8.38
CA GLU A 204 17.08 -9.54 8.24
C GLU A 204 17.00 -10.69 9.24
N GLY A 205 16.69 -10.41 10.50
CA GLY A 205 16.51 -11.45 11.52
C GLY A 205 15.31 -12.37 11.25
N TRP A 206 14.34 -11.90 10.46
CA TRP A 206 13.17 -12.66 10.07
C TRP A 206 13.37 -13.49 8.81
N TYR A 207 14.45 -13.31 8.04
CA TYR A 207 14.65 -14.06 6.80
C TYR A 207 14.96 -15.54 7.09
N GLN A 208 14.16 -16.44 6.51
CA GLN A 208 14.24 -17.90 6.73
C GLN A 208 14.71 -18.67 5.48
N GLY A 209 15.17 -17.96 4.45
CA GLY A 209 15.60 -18.56 3.18
C GLY A 209 14.46 -18.70 2.18
N GLN A 210 14.82 -19.03 0.93
CA GLN A 210 13.88 -19.22 -0.19
C GLN A 210 12.89 -18.05 -0.39
N GLY A 211 13.31 -16.82 -0.10
CA GLY A 211 12.44 -15.65 -0.20
C GLY A 211 11.41 -15.52 0.92
N TRP A 212 11.39 -16.41 1.93
CA TRP A 212 10.42 -16.36 3.03
C TRP A 212 10.97 -15.66 4.26
N TYR A 213 10.07 -14.95 4.94
CA TYR A 213 10.30 -14.30 6.22
C TYR A 213 9.33 -14.84 7.28
N SER A 214 9.82 -15.08 8.49
CA SER A 214 8.98 -15.29 9.67
C SER A 214 8.47 -13.93 10.15
N ASP A 215 7.17 -13.67 10.04
CA ASP A 215 6.60 -12.39 10.50
C ASP A 215 6.66 -12.28 12.03
N GLY A 216 7.74 -11.71 12.55
CA GLY A 216 8.06 -11.77 13.99
C GLY A 216 8.56 -13.15 14.44
N ASP A 217 8.74 -13.28 15.75
CA ASP A 217 9.29 -14.51 16.38
C ASP A 217 8.33 -15.71 16.32
N GLY A 218 7.07 -15.48 15.91
CA GLY A 218 6.00 -16.48 15.92
C GLY A 218 6.00 -17.48 14.76
N ARG A 219 7.06 -17.57 13.94
CA ARG A 219 7.13 -18.41 12.72
C ARG A 219 5.89 -18.27 11.82
N SER A 220 5.40 -17.04 11.66
CA SER A 220 4.20 -16.76 10.87
C SER A 220 4.57 -16.59 9.38
N PHE A 221 4.18 -17.57 8.57
CA PHE A 221 4.33 -17.55 7.11
C PHE A 221 2.95 -17.48 6.48
N ASP A 222 2.53 -16.31 6.01
CA ASP A 222 1.25 -16.12 5.33
C ASP A 222 1.37 -15.07 4.22
N HIS A 223 0.24 -14.67 3.63
CA HIS A 223 0.18 -13.67 2.54
C HIS A 223 0.80 -12.30 2.90
N TYR A 224 1.08 -12.01 4.19
CA TYR A 224 1.87 -10.83 4.58
C TYR A 224 3.32 -10.90 4.13
N ASN A 225 3.85 -12.08 3.79
CA ASN A 225 5.17 -12.17 3.16
C ASN A 225 5.21 -11.31 1.89
N GLY A 226 4.31 -11.58 0.96
CA GLY A 226 4.21 -10.82 -0.28
C GLY A 226 3.73 -9.38 -0.04
N TRP A 227 2.68 -9.21 0.77
CA TRP A 227 2.00 -7.92 0.93
C TRP A 227 2.74 -6.90 1.81
N ALA A 228 3.51 -7.34 2.82
CA ALA A 228 4.20 -6.44 3.73
C ALA A 228 5.72 -6.63 3.74
N LEU A 229 6.19 -7.86 3.98
CA LEU A 229 7.60 -8.15 4.23
C LEU A 229 8.48 -7.99 2.99
N HIS A 230 7.94 -8.28 1.80
CA HIS A 230 8.57 -7.91 0.53
C HIS A 230 8.22 -6.48 0.10
N MET A 231 6.94 -6.12 0.21
CA MET A 231 6.40 -4.91 -0.39
C MET A 231 7.02 -3.62 0.16
N TYR A 232 6.92 -3.37 1.46
CA TYR A 232 7.39 -2.12 2.05
C TYR A 232 8.90 -1.88 1.88
N PRO A 233 9.81 -2.82 2.23
CA PRO A 233 11.24 -2.56 2.18
C PRO A 233 11.78 -2.47 0.74
N LEU A 234 11.31 -3.32 -0.19
CA LEU A 234 11.76 -3.25 -1.58
C LEU A 234 11.17 -2.02 -2.31
N LEU A 235 9.91 -1.66 -2.04
CA LEU A 235 9.34 -0.42 -2.59
C LEU A 235 10.04 0.81 -2.02
N HIS A 236 10.42 0.78 -0.73
CA HIS A 236 11.25 1.84 -0.14
C HIS A 236 12.58 1.98 -0.89
N ALA A 237 13.29 0.87 -1.14
CA ALA A 237 14.54 0.83 -1.88
C ALA A 237 14.39 1.42 -3.29
N HIS A 238 13.34 0.97 -4.00
CA HIS A 238 13.02 1.45 -5.35
C HIS A 238 12.78 2.96 -5.39
N LEU A 239 11.92 3.47 -4.50
CA LEU A 239 11.59 4.89 -4.43
C LEU A 239 12.74 5.76 -3.88
N ALA A 240 13.72 5.16 -3.21
CA ALA A 240 14.92 5.85 -2.74
C ALA A 240 16.06 5.81 -3.78
N ALA A 241 15.89 5.07 -4.87
CA ALA A 241 16.96 4.71 -5.81
C ALA A 241 18.18 4.08 -5.09
N ASP A 242 17.94 3.29 -4.04
CA ASP A 242 18.97 2.61 -3.26
C ASP A 242 19.34 1.28 -3.95
N GLY A 243 20.40 1.34 -4.77
CA GLY A 243 20.88 0.18 -5.52
C GLY A 243 21.36 -0.98 -4.65
N GLU A 244 22.04 -0.69 -3.54
CA GLU A 244 22.54 -1.74 -2.63
C GLU A 244 21.39 -2.49 -1.97
N LEU A 245 20.36 -1.76 -1.52
CA LEU A 245 19.19 -2.37 -0.92
C LEU A 245 18.36 -3.16 -1.94
N LEU A 246 18.26 -2.67 -3.18
CA LEU A 246 17.62 -3.38 -4.30
C LEU A 246 18.36 -4.69 -4.63
N ASP A 247 19.69 -4.65 -4.75
CA ASP A 247 20.52 -5.84 -5.05
C ASP A 247 20.41 -6.91 -3.96
N ARG A 248 20.17 -6.49 -2.71
CA ARG A 248 19.97 -7.40 -1.57
C ARG A 248 18.56 -7.99 -1.51
N LEU A 249 17.53 -7.17 -1.67
CA LEU A 249 16.13 -7.59 -1.45
C LEU A 249 15.46 -8.15 -2.71
N GLY A 250 15.85 -7.66 -3.88
CA GLY A 250 15.29 -8.07 -5.18
C GLY A 250 15.40 -9.57 -5.45
N PRO A 251 16.58 -10.20 -5.28
CA PRO A 251 16.72 -11.65 -5.42
C PRO A 251 15.84 -12.45 -4.46
N ARG A 252 15.58 -11.94 -3.24
CA ARG A 252 14.68 -12.60 -2.29
C ARG A 252 13.23 -12.58 -2.78
N LEU A 253 12.77 -11.45 -3.35
CA LEU A 253 11.45 -11.38 -3.97
C LEU A 253 11.35 -12.33 -5.16
N HIS A 254 12.37 -12.36 -6.02
CA HIS A 254 12.41 -13.27 -7.15
C HIS A 254 12.20 -14.73 -6.71
N THR A 255 13.01 -15.22 -5.77
CA THR A 255 12.89 -16.59 -5.25
C THR A 255 11.54 -16.83 -4.55
N PHE A 256 11.01 -15.83 -3.83
CA PHE A 256 9.67 -15.94 -3.24
C PHE A 256 8.60 -16.16 -4.31
N LEU A 257 8.65 -15.40 -5.41
CA LEU A 257 7.67 -15.47 -6.48
C LEU A 257 7.70 -16.79 -7.25
N GLU A 258 8.85 -17.47 -7.33
CA GLU A 258 8.96 -18.82 -7.93
C GLU A 258 8.07 -19.85 -7.22
N GLY A 259 7.94 -19.75 -5.89
CA GLY A 259 7.07 -20.64 -5.10
C GLY A 259 5.68 -20.07 -4.85
N PHE A 260 5.51 -18.75 -4.88
CA PHE A 260 4.26 -18.08 -4.51
C PHE A 260 3.10 -18.42 -5.44
N SER A 261 3.37 -18.69 -6.73
CA SER A 261 2.34 -19.05 -7.71
C SER A 261 1.65 -20.37 -7.44
N LEU A 262 2.31 -21.28 -6.73
CA LEU A 262 1.73 -22.56 -6.28
C LEU A 262 0.67 -22.37 -5.19
N LEU A 263 0.53 -21.15 -4.65
CA LEU A 263 -0.49 -20.77 -3.68
C LEU A 263 -1.77 -20.22 -4.35
N PHE A 264 -1.90 -20.37 -5.67
CA PHE A 264 -3.07 -19.96 -6.44
C PHE A 264 -3.62 -21.13 -7.24
N ASP A 265 -4.95 -21.22 -7.29
CA ASP A 265 -5.65 -22.16 -8.18
C ASP A 265 -5.56 -21.69 -9.65
N ALA A 266 -5.94 -22.55 -10.58
CA ALA A 266 -5.92 -22.28 -12.02
C ALA A 266 -6.81 -21.09 -12.41
N ASP A 267 -7.82 -20.76 -11.60
CA ASP A 267 -8.69 -19.58 -11.78
C ASP A 267 -8.12 -18.30 -11.15
N GLY A 268 -7.00 -18.38 -10.43
CA GLY A 268 -6.34 -17.27 -9.75
C GLY A 268 -6.83 -17.00 -8.34
N ALA A 269 -7.69 -17.85 -7.78
CA ALA A 269 -8.04 -17.78 -6.37
C ALA A 269 -6.82 -18.14 -5.50
N PRO A 270 -6.40 -17.27 -4.57
CA PRO A 270 -5.36 -17.63 -3.61
C PRO A 270 -5.91 -18.69 -2.63
N ILE A 271 -5.05 -19.61 -2.19
CA ILE A 271 -5.42 -20.51 -1.11
C ILE A 271 -5.75 -19.72 0.17
N HIS A 272 -6.68 -20.25 0.96
CA HIS A 272 -7.06 -19.68 2.25
C HIS A 272 -6.01 -20.03 3.31
N HIS A 273 -4.92 -19.26 3.34
CA HIS A 273 -3.78 -19.50 4.23
C HIS A 273 -3.39 -18.25 5.04
N GLY A 274 -3.36 -18.41 6.36
CA GLY A 274 -2.90 -17.39 7.31
C GLY A 274 -3.94 -16.34 7.72
N ARG A 275 -3.47 -15.12 8.05
CA ARG A 275 -4.32 -14.03 8.57
C ARG A 275 -4.97 -13.21 7.46
N SER A 276 -6.03 -12.49 7.81
CA SER A 276 -6.68 -11.50 6.93
C SER A 276 -7.15 -12.08 5.58
N LEU A 277 -7.67 -13.31 5.59
CA LEU A 277 -8.04 -14.11 4.40
C LEU A 277 -9.04 -13.42 3.45
N THR A 278 -9.77 -12.42 3.93
CA THR A 278 -10.70 -11.64 3.11
C THR A 278 -10.00 -10.65 2.16
N TYR A 279 -8.70 -10.38 2.35
CA TYR A 279 -7.96 -9.36 1.60
C TYR A 279 -7.40 -9.90 0.29
N ARG A 280 -8.29 -10.28 -0.62
CA ARG A 280 -7.92 -10.89 -1.90
C ARG A 280 -7.03 -10.00 -2.78
N PHE A 281 -7.23 -8.67 -2.73
CA PHE A 281 -6.39 -7.72 -3.47
C PHE A 281 -4.93 -7.71 -3.02
N ALA A 282 -4.69 -7.91 -1.72
CA ALA A 282 -3.35 -7.85 -1.16
C ALA A 282 -2.43 -8.97 -1.67
N ALA A 283 -3.00 -10.12 -2.06
CA ALA A 283 -2.25 -11.25 -2.58
C ALA A 283 -1.50 -10.94 -3.89
N GLY A 284 -1.94 -9.94 -4.67
CA GLY A 284 -1.26 -9.52 -5.90
C GLY A 284 -0.10 -8.55 -5.71
N ALA A 285 0.14 -8.04 -4.49
CA ALA A 285 1.06 -6.93 -4.25
C ALA A 285 2.52 -7.26 -4.62
N SER A 286 3.02 -8.42 -4.23
CA SER A 286 4.39 -8.88 -4.55
C SER A 286 4.59 -9.13 -6.05
N VAL A 287 3.55 -9.59 -6.75
CA VAL A 287 3.58 -9.81 -8.20
C VAL A 287 3.73 -8.46 -8.93
N ALA A 288 2.94 -7.46 -8.54
CA ALA A 288 3.04 -6.11 -9.09
C ALA A 288 4.40 -5.47 -8.77
N LEU A 289 4.92 -5.68 -7.56
CA LEU A 289 6.25 -5.20 -7.16
C LEU A 289 7.39 -5.85 -7.95
N GLY A 290 7.29 -7.15 -8.22
CA GLY A 290 8.24 -7.85 -9.08
C GLY A 290 8.28 -7.24 -10.48
N ALA A 291 7.11 -6.94 -11.05
CA ALA A 291 7.00 -6.31 -12.37
C ALA A 291 7.57 -4.87 -12.37
N LEU A 292 7.31 -4.11 -11.30
CA LEU A 292 7.81 -2.75 -11.13
C LEU A 292 9.34 -2.70 -11.01
N THR A 293 9.92 -3.63 -10.26
CA THR A 293 11.35 -3.61 -9.89
C THR A 293 12.22 -4.48 -10.78
N GLY A 294 11.63 -5.26 -11.71
CA GLY A 294 12.37 -6.16 -12.60
C GLY A 294 12.75 -7.51 -11.99
N HIS A 295 12.07 -7.92 -10.91
CA HIS A 295 12.37 -9.17 -10.18
C HIS A 295 11.32 -10.27 -10.38
N THR A 296 10.41 -10.13 -11.35
CA THR A 296 9.48 -11.22 -11.71
C THR A 296 10.26 -12.41 -12.27
N PRO A 297 10.02 -13.65 -11.80
CA PRO A 297 10.59 -14.85 -12.40
C PRO A 297 10.22 -15.01 -13.88
N SER A 298 11.13 -15.59 -14.66
CA SER A 298 10.77 -16.05 -15.99
C SER A 298 9.80 -17.23 -15.87
N PRO A 299 8.73 -17.30 -16.68
CA PRO A 299 7.79 -18.40 -16.58
C PRO A 299 8.52 -19.72 -16.85
N PRO A 300 8.29 -20.79 -16.04
CA PRO A 300 8.75 -22.11 -16.42
C PRO A 300 8.08 -22.54 -17.75
N ALA A 301 8.82 -23.24 -18.61
CA ALA A 301 8.29 -23.81 -19.84
C ALA A 301 7.09 -24.75 -19.52
N PRO A 302 6.01 -24.77 -20.35
CA PRO A 302 4.69 -25.24 -19.92
C PRO A 302 4.57 -26.78 -19.91
N PRO A 303 3.60 -27.36 -19.15
CA PRO A 303 2.17 -27.15 -19.38
C PRO A 303 1.42 -26.51 -18.20
N ALA A 304 0.59 -25.52 -18.52
CA ALA A 304 -0.41 -24.85 -17.67
C ALA A 304 0.14 -23.98 -16.51
N ALA A 305 0.73 -22.83 -16.83
CA ALA A 305 1.01 -21.80 -15.82
C ALA A 305 -0.31 -21.17 -15.29
N SER A 306 -0.33 -20.66 -14.06
CA SER A 306 -1.51 -20.06 -13.41
C SER A 306 -1.76 -18.60 -13.83
N SER A 307 -2.96 -18.08 -13.58
CA SER A 307 -3.40 -16.74 -13.96
C SER A 307 -2.74 -15.60 -13.15
N ALA A 308 -2.23 -15.89 -11.95
CA ALA A 308 -1.55 -14.92 -11.09
C ALA A 308 -0.18 -14.47 -11.66
N GLU A 309 0.59 -15.40 -12.21
CA GLU A 309 1.94 -15.13 -12.77
C GLU A 309 1.88 -14.30 -14.05
N ARG A 310 0.78 -14.40 -14.81
CA ARG A 310 0.61 -13.69 -16.10
C ARG A 310 -0.08 -12.34 -15.96
N CYS A 311 -0.59 -12.01 -14.78
CA CYS A 311 -1.05 -10.66 -14.49
C CYS A 311 0.13 -9.67 -14.58
N ALA A 312 1.35 -10.08 -14.20
CA ALA A 312 2.58 -9.29 -14.38
C ALA A 312 2.90 -8.96 -15.85
N THR A 313 2.50 -9.80 -16.80
CA THR A 313 2.72 -9.57 -18.24
C THR A 313 1.79 -8.46 -18.78
N SER A 314 0.57 -8.32 -18.23
CA SER A 314 -0.32 -7.18 -18.54
C SER A 314 0.16 -5.84 -17.97
N TRP A 315 0.96 -5.86 -16.90
CA TRP A 315 1.55 -4.66 -16.29
C TRP A 315 2.75 -4.12 -17.08
N THR A 316 3.47 -4.99 -17.79
CA THR A 316 4.69 -4.62 -18.54
C THR A 316 4.47 -4.45 -20.04
N ALA A 317 3.41 -5.01 -20.61
CA ALA A 317 3.08 -4.92 -22.05
C ALA A 317 2.54 -3.54 -22.52
N GLY A 318 2.74 -2.49 -21.73
CA GLY A 318 2.31 -1.12 -22.03
C GLY A 318 3.38 -0.05 -21.78
N ARG A 319 4.65 -0.37 -22.01
CA ARG A 319 5.67 0.67 -22.30
C ARG A 319 5.65 1.00 -23.79
#